data_AF-L7E1M1-F1
#
_entry.id   AF-L7E1M1-F1
#
_cell.length_a   1.000
_cell.length_b   1.000
_cell.length_c   1.000
_cell.angle_alpha   90.00
_cell.angle_beta   90.00
_cell.angle_gamma   90.00
#
_symmetry.space_group_name_H-M   'P 1'
#
loop_
_entity.id
_entity.type
_entity.pdbx_description
1 polymer ?
#
loop_
_entity_poly.entity_id
_entity_poly.type
_entity_poly.pdbx_seq_one_letter_code
_entity_poly.pdbx_strand_id
1 'polypeptide(L)'
;MESVETARYGELINSGRILRFYLEELREGESLGISMLQLIIAPTARAIEQGKQLIPRIRQEFPKFKQQQELLELIETILVYKLPQVSRKEIEAMFSLSDLKQTKVYQEALEKGREEGREEGREEGREEGRQEGELAAKLASIPRLLALGLNFEQIAQALELEIEQVRQATQGE
;
A
#
# COMPACT_ATOMS: atom_id res chain seq x y z
N MET A 1 31.18 -6.70 2.74
CA MET A 1 32.23 -5.70 3.02
C MET A 1 32.13 -5.36 4.50
N GLU A 2 33.16 -5.70 5.30
CA GLU A 2 33.18 -5.43 6.76
C GLU A 2 32.87 -3.96 7.03
N SER A 3 32.05 -3.66 8.05
CA SER A 3 31.92 -2.29 8.50
C SER A 3 33.31 -1.82 8.95
N VAL A 4 33.70 -0.63 8.50
CA VAL A 4 35.07 -0.09 8.59
C VAL A 4 35.56 0.12 10.05
N GLU A 5 34.76 -0.23 11.05
CA GLU A 5 34.95 0.18 12.45
C GLU A 5 35.10 -1.00 13.45
N THR A 6 35.70 -2.12 13.03
CA THR A 6 36.02 -3.24 13.95
C THR A 6 37.31 -3.01 14.76
N ALA A 7 38.11 -2.00 14.41
CA ALA A 7 39.42 -1.72 15.01
C ALA A 7 39.37 -1.56 16.55
N ARG A 8 38.29 -0.95 17.08
CA ARG A 8 38.10 -0.76 18.53
C ARG A 8 37.81 -2.06 19.30
N TYR A 9 37.44 -3.12 18.58
CA TYR A 9 37.13 -4.44 19.14
C TYR A 9 38.19 -5.49 18.76
N GLY A 10 39.31 -5.07 18.15
CA GLY A 10 40.34 -5.97 17.63
C GLY A 10 40.89 -6.94 18.68
N GLU A 11 41.20 -6.46 19.88
CA GLU A 11 41.65 -7.34 20.98
C GLU A 11 40.61 -8.41 21.34
N LEU A 12 39.33 -8.05 21.35
CA LEU A 12 38.24 -8.96 21.70
C LEU A 12 37.98 -9.97 20.59
N ILE A 13 37.98 -9.54 19.33
CA ILE A 13 37.82 -10.41 18.15
C ILE A 13 39.00 -11.39 18.05
N ASN A 14 40.23 -10.93 18.30
CA ASN A 14 41.45 -11.73 18.23
C ASN A 14 41.68 -12.59 19.48
N SER A 15 40.91 -12.40 20.56
CA SER A 15 41.06 -13.13 21.82
C SER A 15 40.70 -14.62 21.74
N GLY A 16 40.09 -15.07 20.64
CA GLY A 16 39.52 -16.41 20.49
C GLY A 16 38.25 -16.66 21.31
N ARG A 17 37.75 -15.65 22.04
CA ARG A 17 36.51 -15.74 22.84
C ARG A 17 35.25 -15.33 22.08
N ILE A 18 35.41 -14.77 20.88
CA ILE A 18 34.32 -14.44 19.97
C ILE A 18 34.31 -15.44 18.83
N LEU A 19 33.14 -16.02 18.57
CA LEU A 19 32.87 -16.75 17.35
C LEU A 19 32.04 -15.86 16.41
N ARG A 20 32.58 -15.59 15.22
CA ARG A 20 31.90 -14.80 14.19
C ARG A 20 31.15 -15.73 13.25
N PHE A 21 29.91 -15.36 12.93
CA PHE A 21 29.11 -16.02 11.93
C PHE A 21 28.69 -14.98 10.90
N TYR A 22 29.12 -15.16 9.65
CA TYR A 22 28.72 -14.30 8.56
C TYR A 22 27.52 -14.91 7.85
N LEU A 23 26.52 -14.09 7.51
CA LEU A 23 25.33 -14.56 6.78
C LEU A 23 25.72 -15.19 5.43
N GLU A 24 26.77 -14.68 4.79
CA GLU A 24 27.31 -15.18 3.51
C GLU A 24 27.92 -16.59 3.62
N GLU A 25 28.34 -17.01 4.82
CA GLU A 25 28.94 -18.32 5.08
C GLU A 25 27.90 -19.39 5.45
N LEU A 26 26.64 -18.99 5.66
CA LEU A 26 25.56 -19.90 5.98
C LEU A 26 25.28 -20.83 4.79
N ARG A 27 25.33 -22.14 5.03
CA ARG A 27 25.06 -23.14 4.00
C ARG A 27 23.56 -23.35 3.83
N GLU A 28 23.12 -23.43 2.59
CA GLU A 28 21.70 -23.67 2.29
C GLU A 28 21.22 -25.03 2.81
N GLY A 29 20.02 -25.04 3.39
CA GLY A 29 19.33 -26.27 3.76
C GLY A 29 19.70 -26.86 5.13
N GLU A 30 20.60 -26.25 5.89
CA GLU A 30 20.98 -26.75 7.24
C GLU A 30 19.80 -26.71 8.24
N SER A 31 18.98 -25.66 8.19
CA SER A 31 17.75 -25.56 8.98
C SER A 31 16.77 -24.57 8.35
N LEU A 32 15.50 -24.62 8.78
CA LEU A 32 14.51 -23.62 8.38
C LEU A 32 14.95 -22.20 8.79
N GLY A 33 15.47 -22.03 10.01
CA GLY A 33 15.98 -20.75 10.51
C GLY A 33 17.07 -20.16 9.63
N ILE A 34 18.06 -20.98 9.25
CA ILE A 34 19.14 -20.58 8.36
C ILE A 34 18.59 -20.21 6.98
N SER A 35 17.64 -21.00 6.46
CA SER A 35 17.04 -20.75 5.15
C SER A 35 16.26 -19.42 5.12
N MET A 36 15.60 -19.04 6.22
CA MET A 36 14.95 -17.73 6.34
C MET A 36 15.97 -16.58 6.41
N LEU A 37 17.08 -16.74 7.14
CA LEU A 37 18.15 -15.73 7.18
C LEU A 37 18.80 -15.54 5.81
N GLN A 38 18.91 -16.60 5.02
CA GLN A 38 19.46 -16.54 3.67
C GLN A 38 18.61 -15.69 2.71
N LEU A 39 17.28 -15.61 2.90
CA LEU A 39 16.42 -14.72 2.10
C LEU A 39 16.89 -13.26 2.15
N ILE A 40 17.46 -12.83 3.27
CA ILE A 40 17.93 -11.46 3.48
C ILE A 40 19.07 -11.12 2.50
N ILE A 41 19.98 -12.06 2.27
CA ILE A 41 21.18 -11.85 1.44
C ILE A 41 21.02 -12.40 0.01
N ALA A 42 20.05 -13.27 -0.25
CA ALA A 42 19.85 -13.90 -1.55
C ALA A 42 19.62 -12.88 -2.68
N PRO A 43 20.08 -13.12 -3.92
CA PRO A 43 19.69 -12.29 -5.07
C PRO A 43 18.17 -12.33 -5.30
N THR A 44 17.58 -11.24 -5.80
CA THR A 44 16.12 -11.08 -6.03
C THR A 44 15.48 -12.30 -6.71
N ALA A 45 16.07 -12.80 -7.80
CA ALA A 45 15.56 -13.97 -8.51
C ALA A 45 15.54 -15.25 -7.65
N ARG A 46 16.55 -15.44 -6.79
CA ARG A 46 16.66 -16.59 -5.90
C ARG A 46 15.75 -16.46 -4.68
N ALA A 47 15.55 -15.24 -4.17
CA ALA A 47 14.69 -14.97 -3.03
C ALA A 47 13.22 -15.37 -3.31
N ILE A 48 12.75 -15.18 -4.55
CA ILE A 48 11.42 -15.62 -4.98
C ILE A 48 11.29 -17.15 -4.87
N GLU A 49 12.24 -17.89 -5.46
CA GLU A 49 12.21 -19.34 -5.46
C GLU A 49 12.38 -19.92 -4.05
N GLN A 50 13.26 -19.34 -3.23
CA GLN A 50 13.41 -19.70 -1.82
C GLN A 50 12.12 -19.43 -1.02
N GLY A 51 11.45 -18.29 -1.23
CA GLY A 51 10.18 -17.97 -0.59
C GLY A 51 9.09 -19.02 -0.89
N LYS A 52 8.94 -19.39 -2.17
CA LYS A 52 8.00 -20.44 -2.62
C LYS A 52 8.27 -21.80 -1.97
N GLN A 53 9.53 -22.12 -1.66
CA GLN A 53 9.90 -23.37 -1.00
C GLN A 53 9.72 -23.32 0.52
N LEU A 54 10.00 -22.18 1.14
CA LEU A 54 9.98 -22.03 2.61
C LEU A 54 8.57 -21.96 3.17
N ILE A 55 7.65 -21.29 2.48
CA ILE A 55 6.27 -21.11 2.97
C ILE A 55 5.57 -22.46 3.19
N PRO A 56 5.54 -23.42 2.24
CA PRO A 56 4.97 -24.74 2.47
C PRO A 56 5.67 -25.51 3.60
N ARG A 57 6.99 -25.36 3.71
CA ARG A 57 7.81 -26.05 4.72
C ARG A 57 7.47 -25.58 6.13
N ILE A 58 7.25 -24.28 6.33
CA ILE A 58 6.76 -23.72 7.61
C ILE A 58 5.43 -24.36 8.00
N ARG A 59 4.48 -24.50 7.07
CA ARG A 59 3.17 -25.11 7.36
C ARG A 59 3.30 -26.56 7.82
N GLN A 60 4.24 -27.30 7.23
CA GLN A 60 4.46 -28.70 7.53
C GLN A 60 5.20 -28.88 8.86
N GLU A 61 6.26 -28.11 9.10
CA GLU A 61 7.09 -28.24 10.30
C GLU A 61 6.48 -27.57 11.54
N PHE A 62 5.61 -26.57 11.37
CA PHE A 62 5.01 -25.78 12.45
C PHE A 62 3.48 -25.79 12.38
N PRO A 63 2.81 -26.88 12.81
CA PRO A 63 1.34 -26.98 12.76
C PRO A 63 0.63 -26.09 13.79
N LYS A 64 1.37 -25.53 14.77
CA LYS A 64 0.81 -24.60 15.75
C LYS A 64 0.59 -23.23 15.09
N PHE A 65 -0.68 -22.87 14.93
CA PHE A 65 -1.12 -21.64 14.25
C PHE A 65 -0.30 -20.40 14.61
N LYS A 66 -0.09 -20.11 15.90
CA LYS A 66 0.64 -18.91 16.35
C LYS A 66 2.09 -18.88 15.85
N GLN A 67 2.83 -19.99 15.99
CA GLN A 67 4.23 -20.08 15.55
C GLN A 67 4.33 -20.03 14.02
N GLN A 68 3.40 -20.69 13.34
CA GLN A 68 3.29 -20.63 11.89
C GLN A 68 3.08 -19.20 11.40
N GLN A 69 2.15 -18.46 12.01
CA GLN A 69 1.87 -17.07 11.68
C GLN A 69 3.08 -16.16 11.90
N GLU A 70 3.76 -16.26 13.05
CA GLU A 70 4.95 -15.45 13.35
C GLU A 70 6.07 -15.67 12.32
N LEU A 71 6.28 -16.92 11.87
CA LEU A 71 7.28 -17.24 10.86
C LEU A 71 6.87 -16.76 9.46
N LEU A 72 5.59 -16.87 9.11
CA LEU A 72 5.07 -16.37 7.84
C LEU A 72 5.13 -14.85 7.76
N GLU A 73 4.85 -14.15 8.87
CA GLU A 73 4.98 -12.69 9.00
C GLU A 73 6.44 -12.25 8.83
N LEU A 74 7.40 -13.00 9.38
CA LEU A 74 8.82 -12.75 9.19
C LEU A 74 9.24 -12.91 7.72
N ILE A 75 8.82 -13.99 7.06
CA ILE A 75 9.13 -14.21 5.64
C ILE A 75 8.50 -13.12 4.77
N GLU A 76 7.24 -12.78 5.00
CA GLU A 76 6.59 -11.69 4.27
C GLU A 76 7.38 -10.40 4.42
N THR A 77 7.73 -10.03 5.65
CA THR A 77 8.52 -8.82 5.92
C THR A 77 9.83 -8.86 5.12
N ILE A 78 10.58 -9.96 5.16
CA ILE A 78 11.83 -10.07 4.40
C ILE A 78 11.55 -9.91 2.89
N LEU A 79 10.55 -10.59 2.34
CA LEU A 79 10.25 -10.57 0.91
C LEU A 79 9.78 -9.19 0.44
N VAL A 80 8.93 -8.50 1.19
CA VAL A 80 8.44 -7.14 0.85
C VAL A 80 9.62 -6.15 0.79
N TYR A 81 10.52 -6.20 1.76
CA TYR A 81 11.70 -5.32 1.77
C TYR A 81 12.72 -5.71 0.68
N LYS A 82 12.88 -7.01 0.42
CA LYS A 82 13.87 -7.53 -0.55
C LYS A 82 13.41 -7.38 -2.00
N LEU A 83 12.10 -7.40 -2.24
CA LEU A 83 11.46 -7.42 -3.55
C LEU A 83 10.54 -6.20 -3.76
N PRO A 84 11.04 -4.96 -3.61
CA PRO A 84 10.19 -3.76 -3.63
C PRO A 84 9.52 -3.49 -4.99
N GLN A 85 10.03 -4.09 -6.06
CA GLN A 85 9.50 -3.95 -7.43
C GLN A 85 8.58 -5.11 -7.84
N VAL A 86 8.46 -6.14 -7.01
CA VAL A 86 7.57 -7.27 -7.27
C VAL A 86 6.17 -6.86 -6.85
N SER A 87 5.18 -7.17 -7.67
CA SER A 87 3.81 -6.77 -7.39
C SER A 87 3.27 -7.49 -6.17
N ARG A 88 2.35 -6.84 -5.43
CA ARG A 88 1.66 -7.47 -4.31
C ARG A 88 1.09 -8.83 -4.70
N LYS A 89 0.40 -8.91 -5.85
CA LYS A 89 -0.21 -10.14 -6.40
C LYS A 89 0.80 -11.29 -6.56
N GLU A 90 2.01 -10.99 -7.00
CA GLU A 90 3.07 -11.99 -7.12
C GLU A 90 3.58 -12.45 -5.77
N ILE A 91 3.70 -11.56 -4.79
CA ILE A 91 3.98 -11.95 -3.40
C ILE A 91 2.83 -12.82 -2.87
N GLU A 92 1.56 -12.44 -3.05
CA GLU A 92 0.41 -13.24 -2.58
C GLU A 92 0.38 -14.64 -3.21
N ALA A 93 0.83 -14.79 -4.46
CA ALA A 93 0.88 -16.09 -5.13
C ALA A 93 1.95 -17.03 -4.54
N MET A 94 2.95 -16.51 -3.82
CA MET A 94 3.90 -17.34 -3.07
C MET A 94 3.29 -17.86 -1.77
N PHE A 95 2.37 -17.09 -1.19
CA PHE A 95 1.58 -17.47 -0.03
C PHE A 95 0.27 -18.16 -0.47
N SER A 96 -0.49 -18.74 0.46
CA SER A 96 -1.92 -18.90 0.21
C SER A 96 -2.59 -17.58 0.57
N LEU A 97 -3.69 -17.23 -0.10
CA LEU A 97 -4.45 -16.01 0.19
C LEU A 97 -4.85 -15.87 1.68
N SER A 98 -4.99 -17.00 2.38
CA SER A 98 -5.27 -17.04 3.83
C SER A 98 -4.10 -16.56 4.69
N ASP A 99 -2.87 -16.87 4.28
CA ASP A 99 -1.68 -16.72 5.11
C ASP A 99 -1.17 -15.29 5.05
N LEU A 100 -1.10 -14.73 3.85
CA LEU A 100 -0.68 -13.34 3.67
C LEU A 100 -1.68 -12.36 4.30
N LYS A 101 -2.99 -12.62 4.21
CA LYS A 101 -4.00 -11.73 4.81
C LYS A 101 -3.93 -11.63 6.34
N GLN A 102 -3.30 -12.60 6.98
CA GLN A 102 -3.19 -12.67 8.43
C GLN A 102 -1.98 -11.92 8.98
N THR A 103 -1.04 -11.52 8.14
CA THR A 103 0.14 -10.80 8.58
C THR A 103 -0.17 -9.34 8.89
N LYS A 104 0.62 -8.74 9.77
CA LYS A 104 0.42 -7.33 10.15
C LYS A 104 0.72 -6.38 9.00
N VAL A 105 1.81 -6.59 8.27
CA VAL A 105 2.20 -5.74 7.13
C VAL A 105 1.06 -5.67 6.10
N TYR A 106 0.44 -6.81 5.78
CA TYR A 106 -0.71 -6.84 4.89
C TYR A 106 -1.92 -6.07 5.44
N GLN A 107 -2.23 -6.26 6.73
CA GLN A 107 -3.38 -5.64 7.38
C GLN A 107 -3.23 -4.12 7.47
N GLU A 108 -2.06 -3.64 7.88
CA GLU A 108 -1.72 -2.23 7.95
C GLU A 108 -1.79 -1.57 6.56
N ALA A 109 -1.22 -2.22 5.54
CA ALA A 109 -1.30 -1.73 4.16
C ALA A 109 -2.75 -1.68 3.64
N LEU A 110 -3.59 -2.66 4.01
CA LEU A 110 -5.01 -2.68 3.65
C LEU A 110 -5.81 -1.61 4.39
N GLU A 111 -5.51 -1.39 5.67
CA GLU A 111 -6.15 -0.36 6.50
C GLU A 111 -5.81 1.03 5.96
N LYS A 112 -4.53 1.30 5.73
CA LYS A 112 -4.08 2.56 5.14
C LYS A 112 -4.74 2.84 3.80
N GLY A 113 -4.79 1.86 2.88
CA GLY A 113 -5.47 2.04 1.60
C GLY A 113 -6.98 2.28 1.72
N ARG A 114 -7.64 1.75 2.77
CA ARG A 114 -9.05 2.05 3.06
C ARG A 114 -9.23 3.45 3.66
N GLU A 115 -8.28 3.91 4.45
CA GLU A 115 -8.30 5.26 5.01
C GLU A 115 -8.11 6.29 3.91
N GLU A 116 -7.07 6.13 3.09
CA GLU A 116 -6.78 6.97 1.92
C GLU A 116 -7.99 7.02 0.98
N GLY A 117 -8.53 5.86 0.57
CA GLY A 117 -9.69 5.83 -0.33
C GLY A 117 -10.98 6.45 0.26
N ARG A 118 -11.13 6.47 1.59
CA ARG A 118 -12.25 7.18 2.23
C ARG A 118 -12.02 8.68 2.28
N GLU A 119 -10.79 9.11 2.47
CA GLU A 119 -10.42 10.53 2.48
C GLU A 119 -10.59 11.12 1.08
N GLU A 120 -10.03 10.47 0.07
CA GLU A 120 -10.18 10.85 -1.35
C GLU A 120 -11.65 10.92 -1.75
N GLY A 121 -12.41 9.84 -1.53
CA GLY A 121 -13.84 9.82 -1.88
C GLY A 121 -14.68 10.85 -1.12
N ARG A 122 -14.24 11.27 0.08
CA ARG A 122 -14.90 12.34 0.84
C ARG A 122 -14.56 13.72 0.28
N GLU A 123 -13.32 13.92 -0.16
CA GLU A 123 -12.88 15.17 -0.77
C GLU A 123 -13.54 15.37 -2.13
N GLU A 124 -13.48 14.37 -3.01
CA GLU A 124 -14.15 14.36 -4.31
C GLU A 124 -15.65 14.61 -4.16
N GLY A 125 -16.34 13.85 -3.32
CA GLY A 125 -17.78 14.02 -3.11
C GLY A 125 -18.17 15.38 -2.52
N ARG A 126 -17.29 16.03 -1.75
CA ARG A 126 -17.51 17.40 -1.25
C ARG A 126 -17.32 18.44 -2.35
N GLU A 127 -16.34 18.24 -3.22
CA GLU A 127 -16.08 19.15 -4.33
C GLU A 127 -17.21 19.07 -5.35
N GLU A 128 -17.56 17.87 -5.79
CA GLU A 128 -18.69 17.63 -6.70
C GLU A 128 -19.98 18.20 -6.12
N GLY A 129 -20.32 17.87 -4.87
CA GLY A 129 -21.52 18.38 -4.23
C GLY A 129 -21.55 19.91 -4.08
N ARG A 130 -20.39 20.57 -3.95
CA ARG A 130 -20.31 22.03 -3.93
C ARG A 130 -20.56 22.63 -5.31
N GLN A 131 -19.94 22.06 -6.35
CA GLN A 131 -20.12 22.52 -7.72
C GLN A 131 -21.56 22.33 -8.19
N GLU A 132 -22.15 21.15 -7.93
CA GLU A 132 -23.55 20.86 -8.23
C GLU A 132 -24.49 21.79 -7.45
N GLY A 133 -24.22 22.00 -6.16
CA GLY A 133 -25.01 22.90 -5.31
C GLY A 133 -24.95 24.36 -5.77
N GLU A 134 -23.77 24.84 -6.18
CA GLU A 134 -23.61 26.18 -6.73
C GLU A 134 -24.34 26.34 -8.06
N LEU A 135 -24.21 25.36 -8.97
CA LEU A 135 -24.93 25.37 -10.25
C LEU A 135 -26.45 25.34 -10.02
N ALA A 136 -26.94 24.45 -9.14
CA ALA A 136 -28.36 24.38 -8.80
C ALA A 136 -28.87 25.70 -8.22
N ALA A 137 -28.10 26.35 -7.34
CA ALA A 137 -28.47 27.64 -6.77
C ALA A 137 -28.50 28.76 -7.83
N LYS A 138 -27.51 28.78 -8.74
CA LYS A 138 -27.47 29.71 -9.88
C LYS A 138 -28.72 29.53 -10.75
N LEU A 139 -29.03 28.30 -11.16
CA LEU A 139 -30.21 27.99 -11.99
C LEU A 139 -31.52 28.36 -11.28
N ALA A 140 -31.67 28.04 -10.00
CA ALA A 140 -32.85 28.38 -9.20
C ALA A 140 -33.06 29.90 -9.02
N SER A 141 -32.02 30.72 -9.19
CA SER A 141 -32.13 32.18 -9.09
C SER A 141 -32.68 32.85 -10.37
N ILE A 142 -32.64 32.15 -11.51
CA ILE A 142 -33.00 32.69 -12.84
C ILE A 142 -34.42 33.27 -12.88
N PRO A 143 -35.49 32.58 -12.39
CA PRO A 143 -36.85 33.12 -12.44
C PRO A 143 -36.99 34.47 -11.72
N ARG A 144 -36.29 34.63 -10.58
CA ARG A 144 -36.29 35.87 -9.81
C ARG A 144 -35.57 37.00 -10.56
N LEU A 145 -34.47 36.71 -11.23
CA LEU A 145 -33.73 37.71 -12.02
C LEU A 145 -34.53 38.16 -13.25
N LEU A 146 -35.26 37.24 -13.89
CA LEU A 146 -36.21 37.58 -14.96
C LEU A 146 -37.35 38.48 -14.46
N ALA A 147 -37.91 38.17 -13.27
CA ALA A 147 -38.94 39.00 -12.65
C ALA A 147 -38.45 40.42 -12.31
N LEU A 148 -37.14 40.61 -12.11
CA LEU A 148 -36.50 41.91 -11.93
C LEU A 148 -36.19 42.64 -13.26
N GLY A 149 -36.52 42.03 -14.41
CA GLY A 149 -36.40 42.65 -15.73
C GLY A 149 -35.06 42.45 -16.43
N LEU A 150 -34.19 41.56 -15.94
CA LEU A 150 -32.95 41.21 -16.64
C LEU A 150 -33.25 40.33 -17.85
N ASN A 151 -32.48 40.48 -18.94
CA ASN A 151 -32.57 39.60 -20.10
C ASN A 151 -31.66 38.36 -19.96
N PHE A 152 -31.82 37.37 -20.84
CA PHE A 152 -31.04 36.11 -20.77
C PHE A 152 -29.53 36.29 -20.88
N GLU A 153 -29.06 37.25 -21.68
CA GLU A 153 -27.63 37.53 -21.87
C GLU A 153 -27.02 38.13 -20.60
N GLN A 154 -27.74 39.05 -19.96
CA GLN A 154 -27.36 39.66 -18.67
C GLN A 154 -27.35 38.63 -17.54
N ILE A 155 -28.32 37.71 -17.51
CA ILE A 155 -28.38 36.64 -16.50
C ILE A 155 -27.25 35.63 -16.70
N ALA A 156 -27.01 35.19 -17.94
CA ALA A 156 -25.90 34.29 -18.30
C ALA A 156 -24.56 34.90 -17.87
N GLN A 157 -24.34 36.19 -18.16
CA GLN A 157 -23.14 36.89 -17.74
C GLN A 157 -23.03 37.03 -16.21
N ALA A 158 -24.13 37.37 -15.52
CA ALA A 158 -24.11 37.60 -14.07
C ALA A 158 -23.94 36.33 -13.25
N LEU A 159 -24.41 35.18 -13.74
CA LEU A 159 -24.30 33.89 -13.08
C LEU A 159 -23.13 33.04 -13.59
N GLU A 160 -22.39 33.54 -14.58
CA GLU A 160 -21.32 32.81 -15.27
C GLU A 160 -21.82 31.46 -15.82
N LEU A 161 -23.00 31.48 -16.44
CA LEU A 161 -23.64 30.34 -17.07
C LEU A 161 -23.63 30.50 -18.59
N GLU A 162 -23.72 29.39 -19.31
CA GLU A 162 -24.00 29.45 -20.73
C GLU A 162 -25.45 29.89 -20.99
N ILE A 163 -25.67 30.64 -22.07
CA ILE A 163 -27.00 31.15 -22.40
C ILE A 163 -28.02 30.02 -22.61
N GLU A 164 -27.57 28.86 -23.10
CA GLU A 164 -28.40 27.67 -23.26
C GLU A 164 -28.84 27.08 -21.91
N GLN A 165 -27.97 27.08 -20.89
CA GLN A 165 -28.33 26.66 -19.53
C GLN A 165 -29.40 27.59 -18.94
N VAL A 166 -29.29 28.90 -19.21
CA VAL A 166 -30.28 29.88 -18.77
C VAL A 166 -31.63 29.67 -19.47
N ARG A 167 -31.62 29.40 -20.78
CA ARG A 167 -32.84 29.10 -21.55
C ARG A 167 -33.51 27.81 -21.06
N GLN A 168 -32.75 26.74 -20.88
CA GLN A 168 -33.26 25.44 -20.44
C GLN A 168 -33.91 25.52 -19.05
N ALA A 169 -33.32 26.28 -18.12
CA ALA A 169 -33.90 26.48 -16.79
C ALA A 169 -35.29 27.15 -16.79
N THR A 170 -35.69 27.77 -17.90
CA THR A 170 -37.01 28.42 -18.09
C THR A 170 -37.97 27.61 -18.95
N GLN A 171 -37.50 26.55 -19.62
CA GLN A 171 -38.32 25.67 -20.48
C GLN A 171 -38.74 24.38 -19.76
N GLY A 172 -38.39 24.22 -18.49
CA GLY A 172 -38.65 23.03 -17.67
C GLY A 172 -39.93 23.09 -16.81
N GLU A 173 -40.86 24.00 -17.06
CA GLU A 173 -42.23 24.00 -16.50
C GLU A 173 -43.29 23.63 -17.54
#